data_AF-A0A7R8Z4Q5-F1
#
_entry.id   AF-A0A7R8Z4Q5-F1
#
_cell.length_a   1.000
_cell.length_b   1.000
_cell.length_c   1.000
_cell.angle_alpha   90.00
_cell.angle_beta   90.00
_cell.angle_gamma   90.00
#
_symmetry.space_group_name_H-M   'P 1'
#
loop_
_entity.id
_entity.type
_entity.pdbx_description
1 polymer ?
#
loop_
_entity_poly.entity_id
_entity_poly.type
_entity_poly.pdbx_seq_one_letter_code
_entity_poly.pdbx_strand_id
1 'polypeptide(L)'
;MLGLVAQTRASFQLVRDVGYYKYHTNKATWQEAQDTCRREDSNLFLVNTPQEMEAIGEIMHRHGVRYVYSGFHDLFLHGQYVTVFGDLLSKCCLEEWEEGALSPSPAYNCGSVSKEHKLALQDCSKKLPFICENPLWFDYEYFPGVGYYKLFTSGENWVGAHKRCTLDGAHLAVINSETEADVFRQLLARFPTLNNTDHDHRALVGFHAIYDTTSPDDCKKFYTVHVRGPSPGWYSHRLPLPGETLHGTKFVMGFGGKGANQCVAAAKLGAATTMVTKLGDDVFGRDYLETLRKNGVNTDYVHISKTSATGMAQITVADNGENQIVIAAGANHELSPSDVDAAADVIHAADVLIFQFETPIETTIHTLKLKGKGNGVSIVNAAPAIENPDPQLMKLCDVFCVNETEAGMIVRDNVQTVECASRAVGKLLDMGCNKVILTLGHQGAVFATQEDRTPIHVHSPKMKAVDTTGAGDMFIGALGYYLAYHKLLPLKEVVRRSCEVAAISVLRLGTQSSFPSREELPASLFQ
;
A
#
# COMPACT_ATOMS: atom_id res chain seq x y z
N MET A 1 -19.12 0.95 16.96
CA MET A 1 -18.04 1.95 16.81
C MET A 1 -18.55 3.39 16.60
N LEU A 2 -19.76 3.59 16.02
CA LEU A 2 -20.35 4.92 15.79
C LEU A 2 -20.59 5.77 17.06
N GLY A 3 -20.87 5.15 18.22
CA GLY A 3 -21.10 5.89 19.48
C GLY A 3 -19.83 6.42 20.16
N LEU A 4 -18.65 5.87 19.86
CA LEU A 4 -17.37 6.28 20.48
C LEU A 4 -16.75 7.50 19.78
N VAL A 5 -16.92 7.60 18.46
CA VAL A 5 -16.42 8.73 17.64
C VAL A 5 -17.18 10.03 17.93
N ALA A 6 -18.46 9.94 18.31
CA ALA A 6 -19.24 11.12 18.71
C ALA A 6 -18.86 11.65 20.11
N GLN A 7 -18.41 10.78 21.02
CA GLN A 7 -17.97 11.18 22.37
C GLN A 7 -16.59 11.86 22.38
N THR A 8 -15.67 11.49 21.49
CA THR A 8 -14.33 12.09 21.43
C THR A 8 -14.35 13.56 20.99
N ARG A 9 -15.25 13.93 20.06
CA ARG A 9 -15.38 15.32 19.55
C ARG A 9 -15.94 16.32 20.56
N ALA A 10 -16.78 15.89 21.51
CA ALA A 10 -17.38 16.78 22.52
C ALA A 10 -16.37 17.39 23.51
N SER A 11 -15.14 16.88 23.55
CA SER A 11 -14.10 17.29 24.49
C SER A 11 -13.09 18.31 23.93
N PHE A 12 -13.14 18.61 22.63
CA PHE A 12 -12.31 19.63 21.99
C PHE A 12 -13.01 20.99 22.02
N GLN A 13 -12.27 22.04 22.37
CA GLN A 13 -12.74 23.42 22.36
C GLN A 13 -12.40 24.05 21.01
N LEU A 14 -13.41 24.62 20.34
CA LEU A 14 -13.20 25.47 19.16
C LEU A 14 -12.63 26.82 19.60
N VAL A 15 -11.48 27.18 19.07
CA VAL A 15 -10.98 28.56 19.08
C VAL A 15 -11.32 29.17 17.72
N ARG A 16 -12.19 30.19 17.72
CA ARG A 16 -12.72 30.80 16.49
C ARG A 16 -11.58 31.35 15.62
N ASP A 17 -11.68 31.12 14.33
CA ASP A 17 -10.73 31.41 13.26
C ASP A 17 -9.30 30.81 13.43
N VAL A 18 -9.13 29.81 14.30
CA VAL A 18 -7.82 29.17 14.59
C VAL A 18 -7.85 27.65 14.48
N GLY A 19 -8.60 26.94 15.34
CA GLY A 19 -8.55 25.48 15.37
C GLY A 19 -9.36 24.84 16.49
N TYR A 20 -9.39 23.50 16.53
CA TYR A 20 -9.94 22.75 17.66
C TYR A 20 -8.81 22.23 18.54
N TYR A 21 -8.89 22.54 19.82
CA TYR A 21 -7.86 22.20 20.79
C TYR A 21 -8.44 21.46 21.99
N LYS A 22 -7.70 20.47 22.47
CA LYS A 22 -8.01 19.77 23.71
C LYS A 22 -6.80 19.76 24.63
N TYR A 23 -6.96 20.39 25.78
CA TYR A 23 -5.96 20.36 26.84
C TYR A 23 -6.09 19.07 27.66
N HIS A 24 -4.94 18.41 27.87
CA HIS A 24 -4.85 17.22 28.71
C HIS A 24 -4.13 17.54 30.02
N THR A 25 -4.85 17.40 31.14
CA THR A 25 -4.33 17.62 32.50
C THR A 25 -3.37 16.53 32.95
N ASN A 26 -3.53 15.31 32.44
CA ASN A 26 -2.70 14.17 32.80
C ASN A 26 -1.34 14.30 32.13
N LYS A 27 -0.30 14.51 32.95
CA LYS A 27 1.05 14.67 32.44
C LYS A 27 1.54 13.38 31.80
N ALA A 28 2.15 13.50 30.64
CA ALA A 28 2.65 12.40 29.82
C ALA A 28 4.07 12.70 29.36
N THR A 29 4.86 11.68 29.03
CA THR A 29 6.10 11.88 28.25
C THR A 29 5.73 12.40 26.86
N TRP A 30 6.70 12.94 26.10
CA TRP A 30 6.40 13.48 24.77
C TRP A 30 5.78 12.43 23.84
N GLN A 31 6.29 11.19 23.87
CA GLN A 31 5.75 10.08 23.08
C GLN A 31 4.35 9.67 23.56
N GLU A 32 4.14 9.53 24.87
CA GLU A 32 2.82 9.21 25.44
C GLU A 32 1.76 10.28 25.07
N ALA A 33 2.16 11.54 25.02
CA ALA A 33 1.32 12.66 24.61
C ALA A 33 0.94 12.57 23.11
N GLN A 34 1.92 12.31 22.24
CA GLN A 34 1.70 12.11 20.81
C GLN A 34 0.73 10.94 20.54
N ASP A 35 0.95 9.80 21.20
CA ASP A 35 0.11 8.61 21.04
C ASP A 35 -1.30 8.83 21.58
N THR A 36 -1.45 9.69 22.60
CA THR A 36 -2.77 10.08 23.11
C THR A 36 -3.51 10.93 22.10
N CYS A 37 -2.88 11.97 21.52
CA CYS A 37 -3.53 12.77 20.49
C CYS A 37 -3.92 11.93 19.26
N ARG A 38 -3.05 11.01 18.81
CA ARG A 38 -3.33 10.12 17.67
C ARG A 38 -4.52 9.20 17.92
N ARG A 39 -4.67 8.65 19.13
CA ARG A 39 -5.85 7.84 19.51
C ARG A 39 -7.15 8.65 19.55
N GLU A 40 -7.05 9.97 19.64
CA GLU A 40 -8.16 10.91 19.59
C GLU A 40 -8.38 11.52 18.20
N ASP A 41 -7.80 10.91 17.15
CA ASP A 41 -7.85 11.41 15.76
C ASP A 41 -7.37 12.86 15.64
N SER A 42 -6.30 13.20 16.35
CA SER A 42 -5.71 14.54 16.43
C SER A 42 -4.17 14.45 16.52
N ASN A 43 -3.48 15.58 16.58
CA ASN A 43 -2.01 15.64 16.67
C ASN A 43 -1.57 16.48 17.87
N LEU A 44 -0.33 16.27 18.35
CA LEU A 44 0.28 17.27 19.22
C LEU A 44 0.37 18.59 18.47
N PHE A 45 -0.04 19.67 19.15
CA PHE A 45 -0.18 20.94 18.47
C PHE A 45 1.13 21.48 17.92
N LEU A 46 1.04 22.18 16.77
CA LEU A 46 2.12 22.97 16.20
C LEU A 46 1.71 24.43 16.19
N VAL A 47 2.70 25.32 16.25
CA VAL A 47 2.45 26.76 16.16
C VAL A 47 2.92 27.23 14.79
N ASN A 48 1.98 27.42 13.87
CA ASN A 48 2.24 27.85 12.51
C ASN A 48 1.99 29.35 12.33
N THR A 49 1.14 29.94 13.18
CA THR A 49 0.72 31.35 13.11
C THR A 49 0.71 32.04 14.47
N PRO A 50 0.82 33.38 14.52
CA PRO A 50 0.79 34.11 15.80
C PRO A 50 -0.54 33.93 16.54
N GLN A 51 -1.63 33.75 15.80
CA GLN A 51 -2.97 33.50 16.33
C GLN A 51 -3.07 32.16 17.06
N GLU A 52 -2.42 31.10 16.52
CA GLU A 52 -2.31 29.81 17.22
C GLU A 52 -1.48 29.95 18.50
N MET A 53 -0.39 30.73 18.47
CA MET A 53 0.42 30.98 19.67
C MET A 53 -0.40 31.65 20.78
N GLU A 54 -1.21 32.65 20.43
CA GLU A 54 -2.10 33.34 21.36
C GLU A 54 -3.18 32.39 21.92
N ALA A 55 -3.80 31.57 21.06
CA ALA A 55 -4.80 30.58 21.47
C ALA A 55 -4.23 29.55 22.46
N ILE A 56 -3.03 29.03 22.19
CA ILE A 56 -2.33 28.12 23.10
C ILE A 56 -1.97 28.83 24.41
N GLY A 57 -1.50 30.08 24.33
CA GLY A 57 -1.21 30.92 25.48
C GLY A 57 -2.43 31.11 26.41
N GLU A 58 -3.60 31.37 25.85
CA GLU A 58 -4.86 31.48 26.61
C GLU A 58 -5.26 30.15 27.27
N ILE A 59 -5.11 29.02 26.57
CA ILE A 59 -5.35 27.68 27.15
C ILE A 59 -4.38 27.45 28.33
N MET A 60 -3.09 27.75 28.15
CA MET A 60 -2.09 27.60 29.20
C MET A 60 -2.36 28.52 30.40
N HIS A 61 -2.75 29.77 30.16
CA HIS A 61 -3.09 30.73 31.20
C HIS A 61 -4.29 30.27 32.04
N ARG A 62 -5.38 29.83 31.37
CA ARG A 62 -6.59 29.29 32.04
C ARG A 62 -6.27 28.09 32.94
N HIS A 63 -5.29 27.27 32.58
CA HIS A 63 -4.88 26.09 33.33
C HIS A 63 -3.67 26.32 34.26
N GLY A 64 -3.12 27.53 34.30
CA GLY A 64 -2.01 27.89 35.19
C GLY A 64 -0.71 27.11 34.96
N VAL A 65 -0.43 26.71 33.71
CA VAL A 65 0.74 25.87 33.37
C VAL A 65 1.89 26.66 32.75
N ARG A 66 3.12 26.25 33.08
CA ARG A 66 4.34 26.91 32.58
C ARG A 66 4.82 26.39 31.22
N TYR A 67 4.66 25.09 30.97
CA TYR A 67 5.07 24.45 29.72
C TYR A 67 4.04 23.42 29.30
N VAL A 68 3.80 23.31 28.00
CA VAL A 68 3.03 22.22 27.37
C VAL A 68 3.82 21.64 26.20
N TYR A 69 3.70 20.34 25.95
CA TYR A 69 4.38 19.72 24.81
C TYR A 69 3.78 20.17 23.48
N SER A 70 4.66 20.46 22.52
CA SER A 70 4.34 20.75 21.12
C SER A 70 4.91 19.66 20.22
N GLY A 71 4.33 19.49 19.04
CA GLY A 71 4.60 18.40 18.11
C GLY A 71 5.91 18.51 17.33
N PHE A 72 7.04 18.84 17.96
CA PHE A 72 8.35 18.80 17.30
C PHE A 72 9.46 18.25 18.20
N HIS A 73 10.56 17.79 17.61
CA HIS A 73 11.72 17.25 18.33
C HIS A 73 12.98 17.21 17.43
N ASP A 74 14.17 16.98 17.98
CA ASP A 74 15.43 16.76 17.24
C ASP A 74 16.10 15.39 17.55
N LEU A 75 15.31 14.44 18.06
CA LEU A 75 15.74 13.06 18.41
C LEU A 75 16.58 12.31 17.35
N PHE A 76 16.47 12.67 16.07
CA PHE A 76 17.20 12.00 14.99
C PHE A 76 18.55 12.64 14.68
N LEU A 77 18.62 13.98 14.72
CA LEU A 77 19.84 14.74 14.47
C LEU A 77 19.78 16.00 15.32
N HIS A 78 20.65 16.06 16.34
CA HIS A 78 20.67 17.17 17.29
C HIS A 78 20.83 18.52 16.57
N GLY A 79 19.98 19.49 16.91
CA GLY A 79 19.91 20.80 16.26
C GLY A 79 19.11 20.83 14.94
N GLN A 80 18.55 19.71 14.50
CA GLN A 80 17.61 19.65 13.38
C GLN A 80 16.21 19.25 13.87
N TYR A 81 15.38 20.27 14.15
CA TYR A 81 14.02 20.07 14.64
C TYR A 81 13.06 19.66 13.53
N VAL A 82 12.40 18.53 13.73
CA VAL A 82 11.36 17.99 12.85
C VAL A 82 10.03 17.91 13.58
N THR A 83 8.93 18.13 12.85
CA THR A 83 7.58 18.06 13.40
C THR A 83 7.10 16.60 13.48
N VAL A 84 5.98 16.37 14.17
CA VAL A 84 5.28 15.07 14.22
C VAL A 84 4.80 14.57 12.85
N PHE A 85 4.84 15.43 11.82
CA PHE A 85 4.54 15.11 10.42
C PHE A 85 5.80 14.82 9.58
N GLY A 86 6.99 15.04 10.14
CA GLY A 86 8.28 14.79 9.49
C GLY A 86 8.84 15.98 8.72
N ASP A 87 8.19 17.15 8.78
CA ASP A 87 8.68 18.38 8.16
C ASP A 87 9.72 19.08 9.04
N LEU A 88 10.64 19.84 8.43
CA LEU A 88 11.54 20.69 9.19
C LEU A 88 10.75 21.84 9.85
N LEU A 89 10.95 22.04 11.14
CA LEU A 89 10.27 23.08 11.92
C LEU A 89 10.42 24.46 11.25
N SER A 90 11.63 24.75 10.76
CA SER A 90 11.98 26.00 10.09
C SER A 90 11.30 26.28 8.77
N LYS A 91 10.59 25.30 8.20
CA LYS A 91 9.85 25.46 6.94
C LYS A 91 8.36 25.69 7.14
N CYS A 92 7.81 25.33 8.29
CA CYS A 92 6.36 25.24 8.47
C CYS A 92 5.83 25.93 9.73
N CYS A 93 6.67 26.21 10.72
CA CYS A 93 6.24 26.72 12.02
C CYS A 93 6.92 28.05 12.38
N LEU A 94 6.33 28.77 13.34
CA LEU A 94 6.92 29.95 13.94
C LEU A 94 8.03 29.57 14.92
N GLU A 95 9.22 30.12 14.69
CA GLU A 95 10.40 29.85 15.50
C GLU A 95 10.79 31.03 16.41
N GLU A 96 9.97 31.27 17.43
CA GLU A 96 10.31 32.23 18.48
C GLU A 96 10.77 31.50 19.75
N TRP A 97 12.07 31.34 19.94
CA TRP A 97 12.65 30.56 21.03
C TRP A 97 12.78 31.35 22.35
N GLU A 98 12.68 30.66 23.49
CA GLU A 98 13.00 31.20 24.82
C GLU A 98 14.52 31.44 24.92
N GLU A 99 14.93 32.48 25.65
CA GLU A 99 16.35 32.83 25.75
C GLU A 99 17.16 31.66 26.37
N GLY A 100 18.16 31.17 25.63
CA GLY A 100 18.95 30.00 26.05
C GLY A 100 18.28 28.64 25.85
N ALA A 101 17.12 28.56 25.18
CA ALA A 101 16.41 27.30 24.92
C ALA A 101 17.20 26.34 24.03
N LEU A 102 17.99 26.87 23.09
CA LEU A 102 18.87 26.09 22.22
C LEU A 102 20.18 25.79 22.96
N SER A 103 20.08 24.96 24.00
CA SER A 103 21.22 24.47 24.76
C SER A 103 21.94 23.37 23.97
N PRO A 104 23.29 23.27 24.00
CA PRO A 104 24.05 22.19 23.37
C PRO A 104 23.95 20.84 24.12
N SER A 105 22.93 20.67 24.96
CA SER A 105 22.78 19.50 25.83
C SER A 105 21.93 18.44 25.12
N PRO A 106 22.46 17.22 24.88
CA PRO A 106 21.73 16.16 24.16
C PRO A 106 20.57 15.56 24.97
N ALA A 107 20.30 16.06 26.18
CA ALA A 107 19.20 15.62 27.02
C ALA A 107 17.85 16.30 26.68
N TYR A 108 17.85 17.41 25.95
CA TYR A 108 16.67 18.24 25.70
C TYR A 108 16.27 18.21 24.23
N ASN A 109 15.52 17.19 23.83
CA ASN A 109 15.24 16.93 22.42
C ASN A 109 13.77 17.12 22.01
N CYS A 110 12.87 17.34 22.97
CA CYS A 110 11.43 17.40 22.70
C CYS A 110 10.87 18.82 22.87
N GLY A 111 10.09 19.25 21.89
CA GLY A 111 9.55 20.60 21.77
C GLY A 111 8.41 20.90 22.73
N SER A 112 8.37 22.13 23.22
CA SER A 112 7.33 22.65 24.10
C SER A 112 7.11 24.14 23.86
N VAL A 113 5.97 24.66 24.32
CA VAL A 113 5.71 26.11 24.40
C VAL A 113 5.71 26.53 25.87
N SER A 114 6.36 27.65 26.16
CA SER A 114 6.41 28.28 27.49
C SER A 114 5.25 29.26 27.72
N LYS A 115 4.98 29.61 28.98
CA LYS A 115 3.97 30.62 29.33
C LYS A 115 4.31 32.02 28.79
N GLU A 116 5.55 32.25 28.37
CA GLU A 116 6.02 33.47 27.71
C GLU A 116 5.76 33.45 26.19
N HIS A 117 5.02 32.46 25.68
CA HIS A 117 4.67 32.29 24.26
C HIS A 117 5.91 32.06 23.38
N LYS A 118 6.87 31.29 23.90
CA LYS A 118 8.12 30.96 23.22
C LYS A 118 8.32 29.45 23.14
N LEU A 119 9.00 29.00 22.09
CA LEU A 119 9.45 27.63 21.93
C LEU A 119 10.57 27.31 22.94
N ALA A 120 10.49 26.14 23.54
CA ALA A 120 11.48 25.63 24.48
C ALA A 120 11.69 24.12 24.30
N LEU A 121 12.86 23.62 24.69
CA LEU A 121 13.17 22.19 24.68
C LEU A 121 13.05 21.58 26.08
N GLN A 122 12.59 20.34 26.13
CA GLN A 122 12.42 19.56 27.34
C GLN A 122 13.07 18.19 27.17
N ASP A 123 13.44 17.59 28.30
CA ASP A 123 13.72 16.17 28.36
C ASP A 123 12.47 15.39 27.95
N CYS A 124 12.60 14.53 26.94
CA CYS A 124 11.48 13.75 26.39
C CYS A 124 10.86 12.77 27.40
N SER A 125 11.61 12.38 28.43
CA SER A 125 11.15 11.50 29.50
C SER A 125 10.38 12.25 30.61
N LYS A 126 10.47 13.58 30.64
CA LYS A 126 9.77 14.42 31.62
C LYS A 126 8.28 14.37 31.34
N LYS A 127 7.46 14.16 32.38
CA LYS A 127 6.00 14.20 32.22
C LYS A 127 5.50 15.65 32.26
N LEU A 128 4.90 16.12 31.17
CA LEU A 128 4.31 17.45 31.03
C LEU A 128 2.83 17.37 30.58
N PRO A 129 2.02 18.39 30.87
CA PRO A 129 0.72 18.54 30.22
C PRO A 129 0.93 18.81 28.71
N PHE A 130 -0.10 18.52 27.91
CA PHE A 130 -0.03 18.65 26.46
C PHE A 130 -1.38 19.07 25.88
N ILE A 131 -1.35 19.56 24.65
CA ILE A 131 -2.54 19.98 23.92
C ILE A 131 -2.58 19.20 22.61
N CYS A 132 -3.73 18.64 22.31
CA CYS A 132 -4.00 18.05 21.01
C CYS A 132 -4.74 19.05 20.14
N GLU A 133 -4.35 19.14 18.87
CA GLU A 133 -5.01 19.95 17.85
C GLU A 133 -5.61 19.08 16.75
N ASN A 134 -6.76 19.50 16.23
CA ASN A 134 -7.27 19.00 14.96
C ASN A 134 -7.57 20.19 14.02
N PRO A 135 -6.74 20.42 12.99
CA PRO A 135 -6.90 21.55 12.08
C PRO A 135 -8.00 21.32 11.02
N LEU A 136 -8.57 20.11 10.90
CA LEU A 136 -9.46 19.72 9.80
C LEU A 136 -10.95 20.03 10.02
N TRP A 137 -11.34 20.59 11.18
CA TRP A 137 -12.75 20.84 11.51
C TRP A 137 -13.20 22.30 11.31
N PHE A 138 -12.35 23.18 10.78
CA PHE A 138 -12.63 24.62 10.72
C PHE A 138 -13.75 25.03 9.73
N ASP A 139 -13.94 24.26 8.66
CA ASP A 139 -14.86 24.60 7.57
C ASP A 139 -16.18 23.80 7.55
N TYR A 140 -16.44 22.97 8.56
CA TYR A 140 -17.63 22.12 8.61
C TYR A 140 -18.70 22.74 9.53
N GLU A 141 -19.91 22.92 9.00
CA GLU A 141 -21.05 23.43 9.75
C GLU A 141 -21.74 22.32 10.53
N TYR A 142 -22.05 22.59 11.80
CA TYR A 142 -22.70 21.63 12.69
C TYR A 142 -24.23 21.73 12.62
N PHE A 143 -24.88 20.60 12.33
CA PHE A 143 -26.33 20.44 12.36
C PHE A 143 -26.72 19.57 13.56
N PRO A 144 -27.35 20.14 14.61
CA PRO A 144 -27.68 19.43 15.84
C PRO A 144 -28.48 18.15 15.58
N GLY A 145 -28.01 17.04 16.14
CA GLY A 145 -28.66 15.72 16.00
C GLY A 145 -28.46 15.02 14.66
N VAL A 146 -27.74 15.63 13.70
CA VAL A 146 -27.45 15.05 12.39
C VAL A 146 -25.94 14.83 12.20
N GLY A 147 -25.14 15.89 12.27
CA GLY A 147 -23.70 15.79 12.03
C GLY A 147 -23.05 17.08 11.56
N TYR A 148 -21.84 16.96 11.01
CA TYR A 148 -21.04 18.08 10.48
C TYR A 148 -20.95 17.97 8.96
N TYR A 149 -21.24 19.04 8.23
CA TYR A 149 -21.29 19.03 6.77
C TYR A 149 -20.56 20.24 6.17
N LYS A 150 -19.92 20.04 5.02
CA LYS A 150 -19.27 21.08 4.23
C LYS A 150 -19.67 20.91 2.77
N LEU A 151 -20.13 21.98 2.13
CA LEU A 151 -20.41 22.00 0.70
C LEU A 151 -19.24 22.65 -0.03
N PHE A 152 -18.61 21.91 -0.94
CA PHE A 152 -17.64 22.47 -1.87
C PHE A 152 -18.38 23.05 -3.09
N THR A 153 -18.16 24.33 -3.39
CA THR A 153 -18.89 25.06 -4.45
C THR A 153 -18.19 25.06 -5.80
N SER A 154 -16.94 24.58 -5.87
CA SER A 154 -16.21 24.35 -7.12
C SER A 154 -16.61 22.99 -7.72
N GLY A 155 -16.97 22.99 -9.00
CA GLY A 155 -17.26 21.77 -9.74
C GLY A 155 -16.08 20.80 -9.76
N GLU A 156 -16.33 19.55 -9.40
CA GLU A 156 -15.38 18.44 -9.44
C GLU A 156 -16.06 17.22 -10.07
N ASN A 157 -15.27 16.33 -10.66
CA ASN A 157 -15.76 14.99 -10.97
C ASN A 157 -15.81 14.12 -9.70
N TRP A 158 -16.46 12.96 -9.76
CA TRP A 158 -16.64 12.07 -8.60
C TRP A 158 -15.31 11.73 -7.90
N VAL A 159 -14.26 11.42 -8.67
CA VAL A 159 -12.94 11.05 -8.13
C VAL A 159 -12.30 12.24 -7.40
N GLY A 160 -12.38 13.44 -7.98
CA GLY A 160 -11.90 14.68 -7.37
C GLY A 160 -12.65 15.01 -6.07
N ALA A 161 -13.97 14.89 -6.08
CA ALA A 161 -14.82 15.14 -4.92
C ALA A 161 -14.56 14.14 -3.78
N HIS A 162 -14.46 12.84 -4.11
CA HIS A 162 -14.13 11.79 -3.13
C HIS A 162 -12.75 12.01 -2.53
N LYS A 163 -11.72 12.20 -3.37
CA LYS A 163 -10.35 12.47 -2.93
C LYS A 163 -10.27 13.69 -2.02
N ARG A 164 -10.98 14.77 -2.37
CA ARG A 164 -11.03 16.00 -1.55
C ARG A 164 -11.68 15.76 -0.19
N CYS A 165 -12.82 15.06 -0.14
CA CYS A 165 -13.45 14.72 1.15
C CYS A 165 -12.54 13.85 2.02
N THR A 166 -11.84 12.88 1.43
CA THR A 166 -10.88 12.03 2.15
C THR A 166 -9.67 12.81 2.68
N LEU A 167 -9.15 13.77 1.91
CA LEU A 167 -8.06 14.65 2.35
C LEU A 167 -8.48 15.54 3.53
N ASP A 168 -9.74 15.95 3.58
CA ASP A 168 -10.33 16.69 4.72
C ASP A 168 -10.68 15.76 5.91
N GLY A 169 -10.33 14.47 5.88
CA GLY A 169 -10.67 13.50 6.94
C GLY A 169 -12.17 13.17 7.03
N ALA A 170 -12.91 13.40 5.94
CA ALA A 170 -14.34 13.17 5.80
C ALA A 170 -14.66 12.16 4.69
N HIS A 171 -15.96 11.95 4.43
CA HIS A 171 -16.46 11.15 3.30
C HIS A 171 -17.49 11.98 2.52
N LEU A 172 -17.72 11.63 1.25
CA LEU A 172 -18.83 12.19 0.49
C LEU A 172 -20.13 11.90 1.23
N ALA A 173 -20.87 12.95 1.57
CA ALA A 173 -22.04 12.84 2.42
C ALA A 173 -23.13 11.98 1.75
N VAL A 174 -23.72 11.07 2.52
CA VAL A 174 -24.72 10.10 2.05
C VAL A 174 -26.04 10.43 2.71
N ILE A 175 -27.06 10.85 1.95
CA ILE A 175 -28.37 11.17 2.51
C ILE A 175 -29.07 9.86 2.94
N ASN A 176 -29.14 9.59 4.24
CA ASN A 176 -29.71 8.36 4.79
C ASN A 176 -30.97 8.57 5.65
N SER A 177 -31.39 9.82 5.86
CA SER A 177 -32.58 10.18 6.65
C SER A 177 -33.23 11.47 6.14
N GLU A 178 -34.51 11.69 6.47
CA GLU A 178 -35.22 12.94 6.11
C GLU A 178 -34.58 14.16 6.79
N THR A 179 -34.12 14.00 8.02
CA THR A 179 -33.34 15.01 8.77
C THR A 179 -32.04 15.38 8.07
N GLU A 180 -31.36 14.42 7.44
CA GLU A 180 -30.15 14.69 6.64
C GLU A 180 -30.50 15.32 5.29
N ALA A 181 -31.61 14.93 4.67
CA ALA A 181 -32.11 15.61 3.47
C ALA A 181 -32.39 17.10 3.73
N ASP A 182 -32.94 17.45 4.90
CA ASP A 182 -33.13 18.85 5.32
C ASP A 182 -31.83 19.64 5.46
N VAL A 183 -30.75 18.99 5.92
CA VAL A 183 -29.41 19.61 5.96
C VAL A 183 -28.94 19.97 4.56
N PHE A 184 -29.10 19.07 3.59
CA PHE A 184 -28.70 19.34 2.20
C PHE A 184 -29.54 20.43 1.56
N ARG A 185 -30.85 20.47 1.83
CA ARG A 185 -31.74 21.56 1.38
C ARG A 185 -31.27 22.92 1.92
N GLN A 186 -30.91 23.00 3.20
CA GLN A 186 -30.40 24.22 3.84
C GLN A 186 -29.04 24.65 3.25
N LEU A 187 -28.13 23.70 3.01
CA LEU A 187 -26.83 23.98 2.40
C LEU A 187 -26.99 24.47 0.95
N LEU A 188 -27.78 23.79 0.12
CA LEU A 188 -27.98 24.17 -1.28
C LEU A 188 -28.73 25.50 -1.42
N ALA A 189 -29.67 25.83 -0.52
CA ALA A 189 -30.38 27.11 -0.54
C ALA A 189 -29.46 28.33 -0.37
N ARG A 190 -28.30 28.16 0.28
CA ARG A 190 -27.30 29.21 0.48
C ARG A 190 -26.38 29.42 -0.72
N PHE A 191 -26.35 28.46 -1.65
CA PHE A 191 -25.50 28.47 -2.83
C PHE A 191 -26.34 28.17 -4.09
N PRO A 192 -27.21 29.11 -4.52
CA PRO A 192 -28.15 28.90 -5.62
C PRO A 192 -27.49 28.69 -6.98
N THR A 193 -26.20 28.99 -7.11
CA THR A 193 -25.37 28.74 -8.29
C THR A 193 -24.04 28.12 -7.87
N LEU A 194 -23.76 26.90 -8.33
CA LEU A 194 -22.45 26.25 -8.18
C LEU A 194 -21.52 26.68 -9.33
N ASN A 195 -20.24 26.95 -9.03
CA ASN A 195 -19.28 27.46 -10.00
C ASN A 195 -18.65 26.31 -10.80
N ASN A 196 -18.41 26.53 -12.10
CA ASN A 196 -17.66 25.58 -12.95
C ASN A 196 -18.30 24.19 -13.12
N THR A 197 -19.65 24.12 -13.14
CA THR A 197 -20.40 22.89 -13.38
C THR A 197 -21.02 22.87 -14.77
N ASP A 198 -20.82 21.79 -15.53
CA ASP A 198 -21.53 21.54 -16.80
C ASP A 198 -23.02 21.31 -16.52
N HIS A 199 -23.83 22.35 -16.77
CA HIS A 199 -25.28 22.33 -17.06
C HIS A 199 -26.30 21.69 -16.10
N ASP A 200 -25.94 21.30 -14.88
CA ASP A 200 -26.92 20.92 -13.87
C ASP A 200 -26.40 21.36 -12.49
N HIS A 201 -27.05 22.32 -11.82
CA HIS A 201 -26.69 22.83 -10.48
C HIS A 201 -26.85 21.76 -9.38
N ARG A 202 -26.11 20.66 -9.48
CA ARG A 202 -26.21 19.47 -8.63
C ARG A 202 -24.91 19.28 -7.86
N ALA A 203 -25.02 18.98 -6.57
CA ALA A 203 -23.89 18.55 -5.76
C ALA A 203 -23.72 17.03 -5.86
N LEU A 204 -22.47 16.56 -5.89
CA LEU A 204 -22.16 15.14 -5.80
C LEU A 204 -22.37 14.66 -4.35
N VAL A 205 -23.20 13.62 -4.20
CA VAL A 205 -23.44 12.95 -2.92
C VAL A 205 -22.90 11.53 -3.00
N GLY A 206 -22.46 10.99 -1.86
CA GLY A 206 -21.98 9.62 -1.79
C GLY A 206 -23.13 8.64 -1.99
N PHE A 207 -22.98 7.70 -2.93
CA PHE A 207 -23.85 6.53 -3.04
C PHE A 207 -23.02 5.27 -2.79
N HIS A 208 -23.52 4.38 -1.93
CA HIS A 208 -23.14 2.97 -2.00
C HIS A 208 -23.97 2.34 -3.13
N ALA A 209 -23.41 2.26 -4.33
CA ALA A 209 -23.94 1.35 -5.32
C ALA A 209 -23.55 -0.07 -4.89
N ILE A 210 -24.52 -0.87 -4.45
CA ILE A 210 -24.45 -2.31 -4.69
C ILE A 210 -24.47 -2.42 -6.21
N TYR A 211 -23.35 -2.79 -6.82
CA TYR A 211 -23.29 -3.00 -8.25
C TYR A 211 -24.21 -4.16 -8.63
N ASP A 212 -25.40 -3.81 -9.13
CA ASP A 212 -26.19 -4.63 -10.03
C ASP A 212 -25.67 -4.36 -11.45
N THR A 213 -25.09 -5.39 -12.10
CA THR A 213 -24.66 -5.33 -13.50
C THR A 213 -25.36 -6.41 -14.30
N THR A 214 -26.65 -6.23 -14.55
CA THR A 214 -27.35 -6.84 -15.69
C THR A 214 -27.07 -6.05 -16.97
N SER A 215 -25.97 -6.35 -17.68
CA SER A 215 -25.87 -6.46 -19.16
C SER A 215 -24.40 -6.74 -19.56
N PRO A 216 -24.13 -7.64 -20.51
CA PRO A 216 -22.80 -8.18 -20.78
C PRO A 216 -22.12 -7.41 -21.92
N ASP A 217 -20.92 -6.90 -21.67
CA ASP A 217 -19.88 -6.74 -22.70
C ASP A 217 -18.49 -6.82 -22.03
N ASP A 218 -17.91 -8.02 -22.10
CA ASP A 218 -16.47 -8.34 -22.06
C ASP A 218 -15.59 -7.68 -20.98
N CYS A 219 -15.99 -7.76 -19.70
CA CYS A 219 -15.04 -7.59 -18.60
C CYS A 219 -14.08 -8.78 -18.54
N LYS A 220 -12.90 -8.63 -19.14
CA LYS A 220 -11.79 -9.60 -19.15
C LYS A 220 -11.18 -9.77 -17.76
N LYS A 221 -11.22 -10.99 -17.21
CA LYS A 221 -10.88 -11.25 -15.80
C LYS A 221 -9.53 -11.93 -15.65
N PHE A 222 -8.77 -11.44 -14.67
CA PHE A 222 -7.43 -11.86 -14.32
C PHE A 222 -7.42 -12.50 -12.94
N TYR A 223 -6.68 -13.58 -12.76
CA TYR A 223 -6.66 -14.29 -11.50
C TYR A 223 -5.25 -14.54 -11.04
N THR A 224 -5.01 -14.25 -9.77
CA THR A 224 -3.81 -14.72 -9.10
C THR A 224 -4.22 -15.58 -7.92
N VAL A 225 -3.53 -16.71 -7.80
CA VAL A 225 -3.62 -17.56 -6.62
C VAL A 225 -2.44 -17.17 -5.72
N HIS A 226 -2.70 -16.72 -4.49
CA HIS A 226 -1.74 -16.49 -3.38
C HIS A 226 -1.64 -15.05 -2.83
N VAL A 227 -1.50 -14.91 -1.50
CA VAL A 227 -1.17 -13.67 -0.79
C VAL A 227 -0.28 -13.96 0.42
N ARG A 228 0.92 -13.39 0.52
CA ARG A 228 1.62 -13.31 1.81
C ARG A 228 1.17 -12.07 2.54
N GLY A 229 1.04 -12.14 3.86
CA GLY A 229 0.72 -11.01 4.73
C GLY A 229 1.82 -9.95 4.85
N PRO A 230 1.86 -9.23 5.98
CA PRO A 230 2.83 -8.18 6.20
C PRO A 230 4.26 -8.72 6.07
N SER A 231 5.10 -7.91 5.46
CA SER A 231 6.54 -8.10 5.31
C SER A 231 7.22 -7.03 6.16
N PRO A 232 7.34 -7.26 7.48
CA PRO A 232 8.09 -6.36 8.33
C PRO A 232 9.59 -6.41 7.97
N GLY A 233 10.14 -5.24 7.66
CA GLY A 233 11.54 -4.98 7.39
C GLY A 233 12.19 -4.32 8.60
N TRP A 234 13.13 -5.02 9.23
CA TRP A 234 14.02 -4.48 10.25
C TRP A 234 15.34 -4.10 9.59
N TYR A 235 15.78 -2.87 9.78
CA TYR A 235 17.09 -2.42 9.34
C TYR A 235 18.04 -2.43 10.52
N SER A 236 19.30 -2.78 10.28
CA SER A 236 20.36 -2.82 11.30
C SER A 236 21.72 -2.55 10.66
N HIS A 237 22.71 -2.17 11.47
CA HIS A 237 24.06 -1.92 10.95
C HIS A 237 24.71 -3.15 10.31
N ARG A 238 24.36 -4.33 10.82
CA ARG A 238 24.75 -5.64 10.28
C ARG A 238 23.68 -6.68 10.62
N LEU A 239 23.79 -7.86 10.03
CA LEU A 239 22.95 -9.00 10.39
C LEU A 239 23.35 -9.58 11.77
N PRO A 240 22.39 -10.07 12.57
CA PRO A 240 22.67 -10.70 13.86
C PRO A 240 23.33 -12.07 13.69
N LEU A 241 24.22 -12.42 14.61
CA LEU A 241 24.75 -13.77 14.74
C LEU A 241 23.79 -14.66 15.57
N PRO A 242 23.90 -16.00 15.48
CA PRO A 242 23.10 -16.89 16.34
C PRO A 242 23.25 -16.56 17.83
N GLY A 243 22.13 -16.33 18.51
CA GLY A 243 22.08 -15.97 19.94
C GLY A 243 22.34 -14.49 20.25
N GLU A 244 22.58 -13.67 19.25
CA GLU A 244 22.85 -12.24 19.41
C GLU A 244 21.57 -11.40 19.36
N THR A 245 21.54 -10.31 20.14
CA THR A 245 20.50 -9.29 20.06
C THR A 245 21.11 -7.99 19.56
N LEU A 246 20.52 -7.40 18.51
CA LEU A 246 20.93 -6.12 17.94
C LEU A 246 19.80 -5.09 18.09
N HIS A 247 20.17 -3.83 18.32
CA HIS A 247 19.24 -2.72 18.14
C HIS A 247 19.13 -2.42 16.64
N GLY A 248 17.91 -2.47 16.10
CA GLY A 248 17.62 -2.06 14.74
C GLY A 248 17.64 -0.53 14.60
N THR A 249 17.91 -0.04 13.39
CA THR A 249 17.94 1.38 13.01
C THR A 249 16.59 1.86 12.49
N LYS A 250 15.78 0.98 11.89
CA LYS A 250 14.47 1.31 11.33
C LYS A 250 13.57 0.08 11.27
N PHE A 251 12.27 0.30 11.39
CA PHE A 251 11.24 -0.70 11.15
C PHE A 251 10.26 -0.19 10.08
N VAL A 252 9.91 -1.04 9.13
CA VAL A 252 8.91 -0.77 8.10
C VAL A 252 7.99 -1.97 8.01
N MET A 253 6.68 -1.75 7.88
CA MET A 253 5.74 -2.82 7.56
C MET A 253 5.18 -2.56 6.16
N GLY A 254 5.32 -3.54 5.26
CA GLY A 254 4.73 -3.49 3.93
C GLY A 254 3.86 -4.73 3.67
N PHE A 255 3.05 -4.71 2.63
CA PHE A 255 2.30 -5.88 2.17
C PHE A 255 3.01 -6.51 0.96
N GLY A 256 3.23 -7.82 1.01
CA GLY A 256 4.07 -8.55 0.04
C GLY A 256 3.49 -9.90 -0.39
N GLY A 257 4.34 -10.83 -0.82
CA GLY A 257 3.89 -12.11 -1.38
C GLY A 257 3.63 -12.04 -2.87
N LYS A 258 4.19 -13.02 -3.58
CA LYS A 258 4.32 -12.95 -5.03
C LYS A 258 2.95 -12.86 -5.70
N GLY A 259 1.99 -13.66 -5.26
CA GLY A 259 0.64 -13.62 -5.82
C GLY A 259 -0.04 -12.28 -5.64
N ALA A 260 -0.01 -11.70 -4.44
CA ALA A 260 -0.56 -10.38 -4.16
C ALA A 260 0.13 -9.30 -5.01
N ASN A 261 1.45 -9.33 -5.05
CA ASN A 261 2.24 -8.39 -5.83
C ASN A 261 1.87 -8.45 -7.32
N GLN A 262 1.80 -9.64 -7.89
CA GLN A 262 1.47 -9.86 -9.31
C GLN A 262 0.03 -9.44 -9.62
N CYS A 263 -0.91 -9.70 -8.70
CA CYS A 263 -2.30 -9.28 -8.82
C CYS A 263 -2.45 -7.76 -8.76
N VAL A 264 -1.82 -7.11 -7.78
CA VAL A 264 -1.81 -5.65 -7.63
C VAL A 264 -1.12 -4.98 -8.82
N ALA A 265 -0.01 -5.54 -9.30
CA ALA A 265 0.67 -5.06 -10.50
C ALA A 265 -0.26 -5.06 -11.72
N ALA A 266 -1.00 -6.16 -11.96
CA ALA A 266 -1.98 -6.22 -13.06
C ALA A 266 -3.15 -5.24 -12.85
N ALA A 267 -3.67 -5.13 -11.62
CA ALA A 267 -4.76 -4.23 -11.29
C ALA A 267 -4.40 -2.75 -11.52
N LYS A 268 -3.18 -2.35 -11.13
CA LYS A 268 -2.65 -1.00 -11.36
C LYS A 268 -2.51 -0.64 -12.84
N LEU A 269 -2.34 -1.62 -13.73
CA LEU A 269 -2.34 -1.41 -15.18
C LEU A 269 -3.75 -1.31 -15.78
N GLY A 270 -4.78 -1.58 -14.97
CA GLY A 270 -6.19 -1.51 -15.34
C GLY A 270 -6.85 -2.87 -15.62
N ALA A 271 -6.23 -4.00 -15.24
CA ALA A 271 -6.90 -5.30 -15.35
C ALA A 271 -7.99 -5.46 -14.28
N ALA A 272 -9.12 -6.06 -14.65
CA ALA A 272 -10.07 -6.59 -13.68
C ALA A 272 -9.49 -7.85 -13.04
N THR A 273 -9.01 -7.75 -11.79
CA THR A 273 -8.33 -8.85 -11.11
C THR A 273 -9.16 -9.45 -9.99
N THR A 274 -8.97 -10.75 -9.74
CA THR A 274 -9.54 -11.47 -8.61
C THR A 274 -8.44 -12.26 -7.91
N MET A 275 -8.42 -12.19 -6.58
CA MET A 275 -7.50 -12.93 -5.76
C MET A 275 -8.16 -14.18 -5.18
N VAL A 276 -7.55 -15.35 -5.41
CA VAL A 276 -7.95 -16.62 -4.75
C VAL A 276 -6.86 -16.99 -3.75
N THR A 277 -7.16 -16.87 -2.46
CA THR A 277 -6.15 -17.09 -1.42
C THR A 277 -6.77 -17.32 -0.05
N LYS A 278 -5.94 -17.47 0.98
CA LYS A 278 -6.37 -17.61 2.36
C LYS A 278 -5.50 -16.76 3.29
N LEU A 279 -6.16 -15.92 4.11
CA LEU A 279 -5.56 -15.08 5.14
C LEU A 279 -5.95 -15.61 6.53
N GLY A 280 -5.25 -15.18 7.59
CA GLY A 280 -5.64 -15.51 8.97
C GLY A 280 -6.74 -14.60 9.49
N ASP A 281 -7.48 -15.07 10.50
CA ASP A 281 -8.43 -14.25 11.26
C ASP A 281 -7.72 -13.34 12.29
N ASP A 282 -6.84 -12.47 11.78
CA ASP A 282 -6.02 -11.56 12.58
C ASP A 282 -6.03 -10.14 12.01
N VAL A 283 -5.39 -9.21 12.73
CA VAL A 283 -5.27 -7.81 12.31
C VAL A 283 -4.60 -7.70 10.94
N PHE A 284 -3.58 -8.51 10.71
CA PHE A 284 -2.84 -8.51 9.45
C PHE A 284 -3.70 -8.96 8.28
N GLY A 285 -4.53 -9.99 8.44
CA GLY A 285 -5.45 -10.46 7.43
C GLY A 285 -6.49 -9.41 7.05
N ARG A 286 -7.03 -8.70 8.05
CA ARG A 286 -7.98 -7.59 7.83
C ARG A 286 -7.33 -6.43 7.07
N ASP A 287 -6.17 -5.95 7.51
CA ASP A 287 -5.47 -4.84 6.86
C ASP A 287 -5.02 -5.21 5.43
N TYR A 288 -4.65 -6.48 5.23
CA TYR A 288 -4.29 -6.99 3.91
C TYR A 288 -5.49 -6.99 2.96
N LEU A 289 -6.64 -7.47 3.43
CA LEU A 289 -7.87 -7.51 2.67
C LEU A 289 -8.29 -6.09 2.22
N GLU A 290 -8.18 -5.11 3.11
CA GLU A 290 -8.40 -3.70 2.77
C GLU A 290 -7.39 -3.19 1.73
N THR A 291 -6.11 -3.57 1.86
CA THR A 291 -5.07 -3.16 0.92
C THR A 291 -5.33 -3.70 -0.49
N LEU A 292 -5.75 -4.96 -0.62
CA LEU A 292 -6.14 -5.54 -1.91
C LEU A 292 -7.31 -4.77 -2.54
N ARG A 293 -8.35 -4.48 -1.75
CA ARG A 293 -9.52 -3.71 -2.21
C ARG A 293 -9.14 -2.29 -2.63
N LYS A 294 -8.27 -1.61 -1.88
CA LYS A 294 -7.75 -0.27 -2.22
C LYS A 294 -6.98 -0.27 -3.54
N ASN A 295 -6.38 -1.39 -3.94
CA ASN A 295 -5.71 -1.56 -5.23
C ASN A 295 -6.64 -2.07 -6.34
N GLY A 296 -7.96 -2.11 -6.13
CA GLY A 296 -8.93 -2.53 -7.15
C GLY A 296 -9.00 -4.04 -7.39
N VAL A 297 -8.47 -4.86 -6.47
CA VAL A 297 -8.50 -6.32 -6.57
C VAL A 297 -9.83 -6.85 -6.03
N ASN A 298 -10.52 -7.73 -6.78
CA ASN A 298 -11.65 -8.47 -6.24
C ASN A 298 -11.17 -9.48 -5.18
N THR A 299 -11.83 -9.45 -4.02
CA THR A 299 -11.47 -10.23 -2.83
C THR A 299 -12.53 -11.26 -2.41
N ASP A 300 -13.53 -11.53 -3.25
CA ASP A 300 -14.63 -12.46 -2.93
C ASP A 300 -14.16 -13.89 -2.63
N TYR A 301 -13.00 -14.27 -3.18
CA TYR A 301 -12.36 -15.58 -3.00
C TYR A 301 -11.11 -15.52 -2.10
N VAL A 302 -11.03 -14.49 -1.25
CA VAL A 302 -10.06 -14.43 -0.16
C VAL A 302 -10.70 -15.06 1.08
N HIS A 303 -10.32 -16.30 1.35
CA HIS A 303 -10.81 -17.06 2.49
C HIS A 303 -10.13 -16.66 3.79
N ILE A 304 -10.81 -16.84 4.92
CA ILE A 304 -10.24 -16.58 6.26
C ILE A 304 -10.04 -17.90 6.99
N SER A 305 -8.78 -18.24 7.26
CA SER A 305 -8.39 -19.34 8.13
C SER A 305 -8.78 -19.05 9.58
N LYS A 306 -9.33 -20.07 10.23
CA LYS A 306 -9.66 -20.07 11.67
C LYS A 306 -8.57 -20.72 12.52
N THR A 307 -7.57 -21.33 11.88
CA THR A 307 -6.56 -22.19 12.52
C THR A 307 -5.14 -21.66 12.38
N SER A 308 -4.87 -20.83 11.36
CA SER A 308 -3.56 -20.27 11.08
C SER A 308 -3.58 -18.73 11.03
N ALA A 309 -2.50 -18.13 11.50
CA ALA A 309 -2.25 -16.70 11.31
C ALA A 309 -1.97 -16.38 9.83
N THR A 310 -2.16 -15.14 9.45
CA THR A 310 -1.77 -14.61 8.14
C THR A 310 -0.27 -14.82 7.92
N GLY A 311 0.12 -15.30 6.73
CA GLY A 311 1.52 -15.57 6.41
C GLY A 311 2.39 -14.32 6.54
N MET A 312 3.64 -14.46 6.98
CA MET A 312 4.54 -13.34 7.25
C MET A 312 5.93 -13.63 6.69
N ALA A 313 6.61 -12.59 6.21
CA ALA A 313 8.05 -12.64 5.91
C ALA A 313 8.77 -11.65 6.80
N GLN A 314 9.56 -12.15 7.74
CA GLN A 314 10.48 -11.34 8.51
C GLN A 314 11.73 -11.09 7.67
N ILE A 315 12.02 -9.81 7.40
CA ILE A 315 13.18 -9.40 6.62
C ILE A 315 14.07 -8.54 7.50
N THR A 316 15.32 -8.95 7.69
CA THR A 316 16.35 -8.11 8.30
C THR A 316 17.30 -7.64 7.21
N VAL A 317 17.56 -6.33 7.12
CA VAL A 317 18.44 -5.71 6.11
C VAL A 317 19.58 -4.99 6.80
N ALA A 318 20.81 -5.32 6.43
CA ALA A 318 22.02 -4.65 6.90
C ALA A 318 22.34 -3.37 6.10
N ASP A 319 23.13 -2.46 6.67
CA ASP A 319 23.55 -1.22 5.99
C ASP A 319 24.29 -1.48 4.66
N ASN A 320 24.96 -2.62 4.54
CA ASN A 320 25.63 -3.07 3.31
C ASN A 320 24.67 -3.66 2.26
N GLY A 321 23.36 -3.72 2.55
CA GLY A 321 22.34 -4.29 1.69
C GLY A 321 22.16 -5.81 1.77
N GLU A 322 22.97 -6.52 2.57
CA GLU A 322 22.74 -7.94 2.85
C GLU A 322 21.44 -8.12 3.63
N ASN A 323 20.75 -9.24 3.41
CA ASN A 323 19.51 -9.53 4.10
C ASN A 323 19.39 -10.97 4.60
N GLN A 324 18.53 -11.15 5.59
CA GLN A 324 18.04 -12.44 6.06
C GLN A 324 16.52 -12.44 6.01
N ILE A 325 15.94 -13.47 5.42
CA ILE A 325 14.50 -13.60 5.25
C ILE A 325 14.03 -14.91 5.88
N VAL A 326 13.09 -14.82 6.83
CA VAL A 326 12.40 -15.97 7.41
C VAL A 326 10.94 -15.87 7.05
N ILE A 327 10.41 -16.93 6.42
CA ILE A 327 9.03 -16.98 5.96
C ILE A 327 8.24 -17.94 6.84
N ALA A 328 7.17 -17.44 7.43
CA ALA A 328 6.12 -18.25 8.02
C ALA A 328 4.90 -18.18 7.08
N ALA A 329 4.68 -19.21 6.27
CA ALA A 329 3.64 -19.15 5.25
C ALA A 329 2.20 -19.06 5.82
N GLY A 330 1.98 -19.57 7.05
CA GLY A 330 0.71 -19.40 7.77
C GLY A 330 -0.49 -19.91 6.99
N ALA A 331 -1.58 -19.13 6.98
CA ALA A 331 -2.84 -19.45 6.30
C ALA A 331 -2.70 -19.78 4.80
N ASN A 332 -1.60 -19.39 4.14
CA ASN A 332 -1.34 -19.77 2.75
C ASN A 332 -1.19 -21.27 2.55
N HIS A 333 -0.61 -21.98 3.51
CA HIS A 333 -0.47 -23.44 3.43
C HIS A 333 -1.80 -24.18 3.57
N GLU A 334 -2.85 -23.50 4.04
CA GLU A 334 -4.19 -24.07 4.16
C GLU A 334 -5.05 -23.82 2.92
N LEU A 335 -4.51 -23.17 1.87
CA LEU A 335 -5.23 -23.01 0.61
C LEU A 335 -5.34 -24.37 -0.10
N SER A 336 -6.57 -24.86 -0.21
CA SER A 336 -6.89 -26.23 -0.61
C SER A 336 -7.60 -26.28 -1.97
N PRO A 337 -7.64 -27.47 -2.61
CA PRO A 337 -8.45 -27.69 -3.81
C PRO A 337 -9.91 -27.27 -3.67
N SER A 338 -10.53 -27.45 -2.50
CA SER A 338 -11.94 -27.07 -2.30
C SER A 338 -12.15 -25.54 -2.26
N ASP A 339 -11.15 -24.78 -1.80
CA ASP A 339 -11.21 -23.31 -1.87
C ASP A 339 -11.18 -22.85 -3.34
N VAL A 340 -10.38 -23.53 -4.17
CA VAL A 340 -10.30 -23.28 -5.62
C VAL A 340 -11.60 -23.70 -6.32
N ASP A 341 -12.18 -24.83 -5.94
CA ASP A 341 -13.45 -25.29 -6.51
C ASP A 341 -14.60 -24.30 -6.26
N ALA A 342 -14.57 -23.60 -5.12
CA ALA A 342 -15.53 -22.52 -4.85
C ALA A 342 -15.38 -21.33 -5.82
N ALA A 343 -14.20 -21.17 -6.44
CA ALA A 343 -13.89 -20.17 -7.45
C ALA A 343 -13.95 -20.72 -8.89
N ALA A 344 -14.53 -21.91 -9.13
CA ALA A 344 -14.49 -22.57 -10.44
C ALA A 344 -15.06 -21.71 -11.58
N ASP A 345 -16.22 -21.07 -11.38
CA ASP A 345 -16.87 -20.25 -12.41
C ASP A 345 -15.99 -19.08 -12.85
N VAL A 346 -15.32 -18.44 -11.90
CA VAL A 346 -14.45 -17.30 -12.18
C VAL A 346 -13.14 -17.77 -12.83
N ILE A 347 -12.59 -18.90 -12.40
CA ILE A 347 -11.42 -19.54 -13.02
C ILE A 347 -11.71 -19.92 -14.48
N HIS A 348 -12.90 -20.44 -14.79
CA HIS A 348 -13.27 -20.79 -16.18
C HIS A 348 -13.48 -19.56 -17.06
N ALA A 349 -13.96 -18.45 -16.48
CA ALA A 349 -14.12 -17.18 -17.17
C ALA A 349 -12.81 -16.39 -17.34
N ALA A 350 -11.68 -16.90 -16.84
CA ALA A 350 -10.40 -16.21 -16.85
C ALA A 350 -9.75 -16.13 -18.23
N ASP A 351 -9.24 -14.95 -18.56
CA ASP A 351 -8.30 -14.79 -19.68
C ASP A 351 -6.88 -15.19 -19.28
N VAL A 352 -6.49 -14.96 -18.02
CA VAL A 352 -5.18 -15.32 -17.49
C VAL A 352 -5.30 -15.80 -16.03
N LEU A 353 -4.58 -16.88 -15.72
CA LEU A 353 -4.39 -17.41 -14.37
C LEU A 353 -2.91 -17.39 -14.01
N ILE A 354 -2.56 -16.83 -12.85
CA ILE A 354 -1.18 -16.75 -12.39
C ILE A 354 -0.98 -17.51 -11.09
N PHE A 355 0.08 -18.31 -11.07
CA PHE A 355 0.47 -19.16 -9.94
C PHE A 355 1.94 -18.93 -9.58
N GLN A 356 2.27 -19.15 -8.31
CA GLN A 356 3.64 -19.22 -7.81
C GLN A 356 3.80 -20.39 -6.82
N PHE A 357 4.98 -20.56 -6.21
CA PHE A 357 5.28 -21.66 -5.29
C PHE A 357 5.20 -21.25 -3.82
N GLU A 358 4.37 -20.25 -3.49
CA GLU A 358 4.11 -19.82 -2.12
C GLU A 358 2.77 -20.37 -1.56
N THR A 359 2.07 -21.19 -2.35
CA THR A 359 0.91 -22.02 -1.97
C THR A 359 1.21 -23.51 -2.15
N PRO A 360 0.38 -24.41 -1.57
CA PRO A 360 0.53 -25.83 -1.81
C PRO A 360 0.48 -26.18 -3.30
N ILE A 361 1.46 -26.97 -3.76
CA ILE A 361 1.65 -27.32 -5.16
C ILE A 361 0.48 -28.15 -5.69
N GLU A 362 -0.10 -28.99 -4.85
CA GLU A 362 -1.28 -29.78 -5.15
C GLU A 362 -2.48 -28.90 -5.53
N THR A 363 -2.64 -27.74 -4.88
CA THR A 363 -3.72 -26.79 -5.17
C THR A 363 -3.48 -26.09 -6.51
N THR A 364 -2.22 -25.74 -6.81
CA THR A 364 -1.84 -25.20 -8.13
C THR A 364 -2.11 -26.22 -9.24
N ILE A 365 -1.68 -27.47 -9.06
CA ILE A 365 -1.91 -28.55 -10.04
C ILE A 365 -3.41 -28.81 -10.21
N HIS A 366 -4.18 -28.82 -9.12
CA HIS A 366 -5.64 -28.97 -9.17
C HIS A 366 -6.28 -27.84 -9.98
N THR A 367 -5.89 -26.60 -9.74
CA THR A 367 -6.41 -25.44 -10.48
C THR A 367 -6.07 -25.51 -11.97
N LEU A 368 -4.83 -25.89 -12.32
CA LEU A 368 -4.42 -26.08 -13.71
C LEU A 368 -5.23 -27.17 -14.41
N LYS A 369 -5.55 -28.27 -13.71
CA LYS A 369 -6.44 -29.33 -14.22
C LYS A 369 -7.88 -28.84 -14.36
N LEU A 370 -8.40 -28.09 -13.39
CA LEU A 370 -9.73 -27.50 -13.41
C LEU A 370 -9.92 -26.52 -14.58
N LYS A 371 -8.90 -25.71 -14.88
CA LYS A 371 -8.85 -24.84 -16.08
C LYS A 371 -8.88 -25.65 -17.38
N GLY A 372 -8.25 -26.82 -17.40
CA GLY A 372 -8.22 -27.72 -18.55
C GLY A 372 -7.56 -27.12 -19.79
N LYS A 373 -8.14 -27.33 -20.97
CA LYS A 373 -7.70 -26.67 -22.22
C LYS A 373 -8.54 -25.43 -22.56
N GLY A 374 -9.22 -24.85 -21.56
CA GLY A 374 -10.06 -23.66 -21.73
C GLY A 374 -9.28 -22.44 -22.25
N ASN A 375 -10.03 -21.37 -22.55
CA ASN A 375 -9.53 -20.20 -23.32
C ASN A 375 -8.48 -19.34 -22.60
N GLY A 376 -8.37 -19.41 -21.27
CA GLY A 376 -7.40 -18.63 -20.52
C GLY A 376 -5.95 -19.11 -20.69
N VAL A 377 -4.98 -18.21 -20.50
CA VAL A 377 -3.54 -18.53 -20.46
C VAL A 377 -3.10 -18.71 -19.00
N SER A 378 -2.51 -19.86 -18.67
CA SER A 378 -1.93 -20.05 -17.34
C SER A 378 -0.43 -19.69 -17.30
N ILE A 379 -0.03 -18.87 -16.34
CA ILE A 379 1.36 -18.49 -16.07
C ILE A 379 1.77 -19.12 -14.74
N VAL A 380 2.80 -19.96 -14.74
CA VAL A 380 3.43 -20.48 -13.52
C VAL A 380 4.77 -19.78 -13.35
N ASN A 381 4.87 -18.90 -12.35
CA ASN A 381 6.11 -18.30 -11.92
C ASN A 381 6.74 -19.19 -10.84
N ALA A 382 7.77 -19.96 -11.18
CA ALA A 382 8.35 -21.02 -10.35
C ALA A 382 9.24 -20.49 -9.21
N ALA A 383 8.65 -19.64 -8.37
CA ALA A 383 9.31 -18.89 -7.32
C ALA A 383 8.54 -19.02 -5.97
N PRO A 384 9.23 -19.29 -4.85
CA PRO A 384 10.66 -19.61 -4.75
C PRO A 384 11.00 -20.94 -5.46
N ALA A 385 12.27 -21.09 -5.86
CA ALA A 385 12.71 -22.28 -6.57
C ALA A 385 12.53 -23.56 -5.75
N ILE A 386 12.03 -24.61 -6.38
CA ILE A 386 12.01 -25.97 -5.85
C ILE A 386 12.99 -26.79 -6.68
N GLU A 387 13.89 -27.54 -6.05
CA GLU A 387 14.96 -28.28 -6.75
C GLU A 387 14.41 -29.36 -7.71
N ASN A 388 13.22 -29.91 -7.41
CA ASN A 388 12.53 -30.90 -8.23
C ASN A 388 11.02 -30.60 -8.24
N PRO A 389 10.58 -29.57 -8.99
CA PRO A 389 9.16 -29.24 -9.06
C PRO A 389 8.42 -30.38 -9.76
N ASP A 390 7.17 -30.63 -9.37
CA ASP A 390 6.35 -31.66 -9.99
C ASP A 390 6.27 -31.43 -11.51
N PRO A 391 6.67 -32.41 -12.35
CA PRO A 391 6.63 -32.27 -13.81
C PRO A 391 5.24 -31.92 -14.37
N GLN A 392 4.16 -32.19 -13.64
CA GLN A 392 2.81 -31.77 -14.02
C GLN A 392 2.71 -30.25 -14.17
N LEU A 393 3.42 -29.46 -13.36
CA LEU A 393 3.38 -27.99 -13.43
C LEU A 393 3.84 -27.49 -14.80
N MET A 394 4.99 -27.99 -15.27
CA MET A 394 5.58 -27.62 -16.56
C MET A 394 4.67 -28.02 -17.73
N LYS A 395 4.08 -29.21 -17.66
CA LYS A 395 3.25 -29.78 -18.73
C LYS A 395 1.86 -29.17 -18.82
N LEU A 396 1.30 -28.73 -17.69
CA LEU A 396 -0.05 -28.18 -17.62
C LEU A 396 -0.08 -26.68 -17.86
N CYS A 397 1.02 -25.95 -17.59
CA CYS A 397 1.05 -24.51 -17.77
C CYS A 397 1.32 -24.09 -19.23
N ASP A 398 0.67 -23.03 -19.67
CA ASP A 398 0.90 -22.38 -20.97
C ASP A 398 2.21 -21.59 -21.02
N VAL A 399 2.58 -20.92 -19.92
CA VAL A 399 3.81 -20.12 -19.77
C VAL A 399 4.49 -20.45 -18.44
N PHE A 400 5.74 -20.88 -18.50
CA PHE A 400 6.59 -21.15 -17.35
C PHE A 400 7.63 -20.03 -17.19
N CYS A 401 7.62 -19.35 -16.05
CA CYS A 401 8.46 -18.21 -15.75
C CYS A 401 9.44 -18.52 -14.61
N VAL A 402 10.69 -18.10 -14.77
CA VAL A 402 11.79 -18.25 -13.80
C VAL A 402 12.76 -17.07 -13.90
N ASN A 403 13.50 -16.77 -12.83
CA ASN A 403 14.73 -15.98 -12.91
C ASN A 403 15.98 -16.87 -13.08
N GLU A 404 17.17 -16.25 -13.08
CA GLU A 404 18.44 -16.95 -13.21
C GLU A 404 18.66 -18.03 -12.15
N THR A 405 18.44 -17.69 -10.88
CA THR A 405 18.67 -18.59 -9.74
C THR A 405 17.68 -19.75 -9.77
N GLU A 406 16.41 -19.47 -10.02
CA GLU A 406 15.34 -20.47 -10.12
C GLU A 406 15.58 -21.42 -11.28
N ALA A 407 15.92 -20.89 -12.46
CA ALA A 407 16.28 -21.69 -13.62
C ALA A 407 17.49 -22.58 -13.32
N GLY A 408 18.55 -22.01 -12.75
CA GLY A 408 19.78 -22.74 -12.43
C GLY A 408 19.57 -23.89 -11.45
N MET A 409 18.68 -23.72 -10.47
CA MET A 409 18.29 -24.81 -9.56
C MET A 409 17.53 -25.92 -10.28
N ILE A 410 16.53 -25.57 -11.09
CA ILE A 410 15.67 -26.57 -11.79
C ILE A 410 16.47 -27.34 -12.84
N VAL A 411 17.27 -26.65 -13.66
CA VAL A 411 18.07 -27.27 -14.73
C VAL A 411 19.43 -27.80 -14.26
N ARG A 412 19.75 -27.58 -12.98
CA ARG A 412 21.02 -27.93 -12.31
C ARG A 412 22.23 -27.44 -13.10
N ASP A 413 22.19 -26.16 -13.47
CA ASP A 413 23.22 -25.51 -14.30
C ASP A 413 23.44 -24.06 -13.84
N ASN A 414 24.57 -23.48 -14.22
CA ASN A 414 24.90 -22.11 -13.87
C ASN A 414 24.33 -21.13 -14.91
N VAL A 415 23.42 -20.25 -14.48
CA VAL A 415 22.75 -19.26 -15.33
C VAL A 415 23.28 -17.86 -14.98
N GLN A 416 24.44 -17.50 -15.54
CA GLN A 416 25.09 -16.19 -15.28
C GLN A 416 25.14 -15.26 -16.49
N THR A 417 24.93 -15.77 -17.70
CA THR A 417 24.96 -14.98 -18.94
C THR A 417 23.70 -15.21 -19.76
N VAL A 418 23.45 -14.34 -20.74
CA VAL A 418 22.34 -14.48 -21.70
C VAL A 418 22.44 -15.80 -22.47
N GLU A 419 23.65 -16.24 -22.81
CA GLU A 419 23.87 -17.53 -23.47
C GLU A 419 23.56 -18.71 -22.54
N CYS A 420 23.93 -18.64 -21.25
CA CYS A 420 23.53 -19.64 -20.27
C CYS A 420 22.01 -19.70 -20.12
N ALA A 421 21.35 -18.55 -20.05
CA ALA A 421 19.90 -18.44 -19.97
C ALA A 421 19.22 -19.04 -21.21
N SER A 422 19.77 -18.79 -22.40
CA SER A 422 19.27 -19.34 -23.66
C SER A 422 19.33 -20.88 -23.68
N ARG A 423 20.41 -21.47 -23.13
CA ARG A 423 20.52 -22.92 -22.95
C ARG A 423 19.54 -23.45 -21.89
N ALA A 424 19.38 -22.74 -20.78
CA ALA A 424 18.46 -23.12 -19.71
C ALA A 424 17.00 -23.12 -20.18
N VAL A 425 16.60 -22.13 -20.99
CA VAL A 425 15.30 -22.09 -21.67
C VAL A 425 15.09 -23.34 -22.53
N GLY A 426 16.09 -23.73 -23.32
CA GLY A 426 16.05 -24.97 -24.11
C GLY A 426 15.83 -26.22 -23.26
N LYS A 427 16.54 -26.34 -22.13
CA LYS A 427 16.38 -27.45 -21.18
C LYS A 427 14.99 -27.49 -20.55
N LEU A 428 14.44 -26.35 -20.16
CA LEU A 428 13.08 -26.27 -19.58
C LEU A 428 12.00 -26.68 -20.60
N LEU A 429 12.18 -26.34 -21.88
CA LEU A 429 11.33 -26.84 -22.96
C LEU A 429 11.45 -28.37 -23.10
N ASP A 430 12.66 -28.94 -23.01
CA ASP A 430 12.85 -30.41 -23.02
C ASP A 430 12.19 -31.12 -21.84
N MET A 431 12.01 -30.43 -20.72
CA MET A 431 11.28 -30.92 -19.55
C MET A 431 9.75 -30.89 -19.73
N GLY A 432 9.25 -30.30 -20.83
CA GLY A 432 7.85 -30.32 -21.23
C GLY A 432 7.10 -29.00 -21.10
N CYS A 433 7.79 -27.88 -20.87
CA CYS A 433 7.17 -26.56 -20.88
C CYS A 433 6.72 -26.18 -22.31
N ASN A 434 5.55 -25.56 -22.45
CA ASN A 434 5.08 -25.06 -23.74
C ASN A 434 5.75 -23.74 -24.15
N LYS A 435 5.85 -22.80 -23.22
CA LYS A 435 6.55 -21.51 -23.39
C LYS A 435 7.35 -21.24 -22.13
N VAL A 436 8.58 -20.77 -22.30
CA VAL A 436 9.46 -20.45 -21.18
C VAL A 436 9.91 -19.01 -21.31
N ILE A 437 9.80 -18.26 -20.22
CA ILE A 437 10.34 -16.90 -20.09
C ILE A 437 11.29 -16.89 -18.88
N LEU A 438 12.55 -16.58 -19.12
CA LEU A 438 13.59 -16.50 -18.10
C LEU A 438 14.01 -15.03 -17.94
N THR A 439 13.69 -14.41 -16.80
CA THR A 439 14.05 -13.01 -16.51
C THR A 439 15.51 -12.90 -16.07
N LEU A 440 16.19 -11.83 -16.51
CA LEU A 440 17.63 -11.57 -16.31
C LEU A 440 17.90 -10.24 -15.60
N GLY A 441 16.99 -9.84 -14.71
CA GLY A 441 17.02 -8.54 -14.04
C GLY A 441 17.24 -7.37 -15.02
N HIS A 442 18.29 -6.60 -14.81
CA HIS A 442 18.64 -5.44 -15.64
C HIS A 442 18.99 -5.78 -17.10
N GLN A 443 19.23 -7.06 -17.43
CA GLN A 443 19.48 -7.51 -18.80
C GLN A 443 18.19 -7.84 -19.56
N GLY A 444 17.01 -7.80 -18.92
CA GLY A 444 15.71 -8.06 -19.54
C GLY A 444 15.26 -9.51 -19.39
N ALA A 445 14.93 -10.20 -20.48
CA ALA A 445 14.44 -11.57 -20.43
C ALA A 445 14.80 -12.35 -21.70
N VAL A 446 14.97 -13.67 -21.57
CA VAL A 446 15.09 -14.61 -22.69
C VAL A 446 13.85 -15.49 -22.72
N PHE A 447 13.27 -15.70 -23.89
CA PHE A 447 12.14 -16.62 -24.03
C PHE A 447 12.25 -17.49 -25.27
N ALA A 448 11.59 -18.63 -25.24
CA ALA A 448 11.34 -19.49 -26.39
C ALA A 448 10.06 -20.30 -26.16
N THR A 449 9.59 -20.97 -27.21
CA THR A 449 8.39 -21.80 -27.18
C THR A 449 8.69 -23.19 -27.74
N GLN A 450 7.79 -24.14 -27.53
CA GLN A 450 7.92 -25.47 -28.12
C GLN A 450 7.77 -25.42 -29.66
N GLU A 451 7.02 -24.45 -30.19
CA GLU A 451 6.80 -24.24 -31.63
C GLU A 451 8.01 -23.58 -32.29
N ASP A 452 8.53 -22.50 -31.69
CA ASP A 452 9.77 -21.84 -32.06
C ASP A 452 10.76 -21.90 -30.90
N ARG A 453 11.71 -22.83 -31.02
CA ARG A 453 12.73 -23.11 -30.02
C ARG A 453 13.93 -22.17 -30.09
N THR A 454 13.96 -21.22 -31.02
CA THR A 454 15.04 -20.22 -31.10
C THR A 454 14.91 -19.25 -29.92
N PRO A 455 15.91 -19.17 -29.01
CA PRO A 455 15.85 -18.24 -27.89
C PRO A 455 15.92 -16.78 -28.37
N ILE A 456 14.98 -15.97 -27.91
CA ILE A 456 14.92 -14.53 -28.18
C ILE A 456 15.26 -13.79 -26.90
N HIS A 457 16.33 -12.99 -26.95
CA HIS A 457 16.67 -12.04 -25.88
C HIS A 457 15.97 -10.70 -26.11
N VAL A 458 15.29 -10.22 -25.08
CA VAL A 458 14.66 -8.90 -25.02
C VAL A 458 15.37 -8.09 -23.94
N HIS A 459 15.91 -6.93 -24.32
CA HIS A 459 16.62 -6.06 -23.40
C HIS A 459 15.65 -5.28 -22.50
N SER A 460 16.04 -5.09 -21.24
CA SER A 460 15.40 -4.11 -20.34
C SER A 460 15.99 -2.70 -20.58
N PRO A 461 15.19 -1.63 -20.41
CA PRO A 461 15.73 -0.28 -20.32
C PRO A 461 16.79 -0.17 -19.21
N LYS A 462 17.86 0.58 -19.49
CA LYS A 462 18.88 0.89 -18.49
C LYS A 462 18.37 1.99 -17.56
N MET A 463 18.15 1.63 -16.30
CA MET A 463 17.67 2.53 -15.25
C MET A 463 18.62 2.47 -14.04
N LYS A 464 18.78 3.60 -13.33
CA LYS A 464 19.47 3.62 -12.04
C LYS A 464 18.50 3.15 -10.96
N ALA A 465 18.55 1.86 -10.62
CA ALA A 465 17.66 1.28 -9.64
C ALA A 465 17.85 1.93 -8.25
N VAL A 466 16.73 2.21 -7.60
CA VAL A 466 16.65 2.63 -6.18
C VAL A 466 16.41 1.40 -5.31
N ASP A 467 15.47 0.54 -5.70
CA ASP A 467 15.13 -0.70 -5.01
C ASP A 467 14.56 -1.69 -6.05
N THR A 468 15.13 -2.90 -6.12
CA THR A 468 14.71 -3.92 -7.09
C THR A 468 13.65 -4.87 -6.55
N THR A 469 13.23 -4.67 -5.29
CA THR A 469 12.27 -5.54 -4.61
C THR A 469 10.92 -5.54 -5.34
N GLY A 470 10.43 -6.71 -5.74
CA GLY A 470 9.16 -6.86 -6.45
C GLY A 470 9.21 -6.65 -7.96
N ALA A 471 10.37 -6.33 -8.56
CA ALA A 471 10.47 -6.11 -10.01
C ALA A 471 10.03 -7.34 -10.83
N GLY A 472 10.37 -8.55 -10.37
CA GLY A 472 9.89 -9.79 -11.00
C GLY A 472 8.38 -9.96 -10.91
N ASP A 473 7.76 -9.58 -9.78
CA ASP A 473 6.31 -9.63 -9.63
C ASP A 473 5.61 -8.58 -10.52
N MET A 474 6.21 -7.39 -10.66
CA MET A 474 5.73 -6.38 -11.61
C MET A 474 5.80 -6.88 -13.05
N PHE A 475 6.90 -7.56 -13.42
CA PHE A 475 7.05 -8.16 -14.74
C PHE A 475 5.95 -9.21 -15.00
N ILE A 476 5.68 -10.10 -14.05
CA ILE A 476 4.66 -11.15 -14.20
C ILE A 476 3.24 -10.56 -14.24
N GLY A 477 2.94 -9.56 -13.41
CA GLY A 477 1.66 -8.85 -13.46
C GLY A 477 1.45 -8.11 -14.78
N ALA A 478 2.49 -7.45 -15.30
CA ALA A 478 2.46 -6.80 -16.61
C ALA A 478 2.31 -7.81 -17.76
N LEU A 479 3.06 -8.91 -17.73
CA LEU A 479 2.96 -10.01 -18.69
C LEU A 479 1.53 -10.52 -18.77
N GLY A 480 0.94 -10.75 -17.60
CA GLY A 480 -0.44 -11.17 -17.47
C GLY A 480 -1.45 -10.15 -18.02
N TYR A 481 -1.29 -8.86 -17.68
CA TYR A 481 -2.12 -7.78 -18.23
C TYR A 481 -2.09 -7.77 -19.77
N TYR A 482 -0.90 -7.83 -20.38
CA TYR A 482 -0.75 -7.80 -21.83
C TYR A 482 -1.32 -9.04 -22.51
N LEU A 483 -1.16 -10.23 -21.92
CA LEU A 483 -1.75 -11.46 -22.45
C LEU A 483 -3.29 -11.45 -22.42
N ALA A 484 -3.90 -10.84 -21.39
CA ALA A 484 -5.36 -10.73 -21.29
C ALA A 484 -5.93 -9.66 -22.23
N TYR A 485 -5.36 -8.45 -22.22
CA TYR A 485 -5.95 -7.27 -22.86
C TYR A 485 -5.41 -7.01 -24.27
N HIS A 486 -4.22 -7.50 -24.60
CA HIS A 486 -3.53 -7.23 -25.87
C HIS A 486 -3.19 -8.54 -26.63
N LYS A 487 -4.20 -9.41 -26.81
CA LYS A 487 -4.08 -10.77 -27.40
C LYS A 487 -3.43 -10.84 -28.79
N LEU A 488 -3.43 -9.73 -29.54
CA LEU A 488 -2.84 -9.65 -30.88
C LEU A 488 -1.36 -9.26 -30.88
N LEU A 489 -0.80 -8.84 -29.74
CA LEU A 489 0.62 -8.51 -29.65
C LEU A 489 1.48 -9.78 -29.77
N PRO A 490 2.55 -9.76 -30.59
CA PRO A 490 3.53 -10.84 -30.59
C PRO A 490 4.15 -11.01 -29.20
N LEU A 491 4.46 -12.26 -28.81
CA LEU A 491 5.03 -12.56 -27.50
C LEU A 491 6.29 -11.72 -27.17
N LYS A 492 7.13 -11.45 -28.18
CA LYS A 492 8.30 -10.56 -28.04
C LYS A 492 7.92 -9.17 -27.53
N GLU A 493 6.82 -8.62 -28.03
CA GLU A 493 6.34 -7.29 -27.68
C GLU A 493 5.68 -7.29 -26.28
N VAL A 494 4.93 -8.33 -25.95
CA VAL A 494 4.39 -8.57 -24.60
C VAL A 494 5.53 -8.61 -23.57
N VAL A 495 6.60 -9.38 -23.84
CA VAL A 495 7.79 -9.47 -22.98
C VAL A 495 8.52 -8.12 -22.89
N ARG A 496 8.71 -7.42 -24.01
CA ARG A 496 9.36 -6.09 -24.04
C ARG A 496 8.62 -5.09 -23.18
N ARG A 497 7.31 -4.93 -23.36
CA ARG A 497 6.51 -4.01 -22.55
C ARG A 497 6.51 -4.40 -21.07
N SER A 498 6.52 -5.70 -20.76
CA SER A 498 6.63 -6.19 -19.38
C SER A 498 7.97 -5.82 -18.74
N CYS A 499 9.08 -5.92 -19.48
CA CYS A 499 10.40 -5.43 -19.04
C CYS A 499 10.39 -3.92 -18.79
N GLU A 500 9.76 -3.13 -19.67
CA GLU A 500 9.71 -1.67 -19.52
C GLU A 500 8.93 -1.22 -18.28
N VAL A 501 7.79 -1.86 -18.03
CA VAL A 501 6.99 -1.58 -16.82
C VAL A 501 7.74 -1.98 -15.56
N ALA A 502 8.38 -3.16 -15.54
CA ALA A 502 9.20 -3.59 -14.41
C ALA A 502 10.43 -2.69 -14.17
N ALA A 503 11.04 -2.15 -15.23
CA ALA A 503 12.15 -1.22 -15.11
C ALA A 503 11.74 0.14 -14.49
N ILE A 504 10.46 0.50 -14.54
CA ILE A 504 9.94 1.71 -13.90
C ILE A 504 9.67 1.47 -12.41
N SER A 505 9.24 0.27 -12.01
CA SER A 505 9.00 -0.03 -10.59
C SER A 505 10.29 0.05 -9.77
N VAL A 506 11.46 -0.27 -10.35
CA VAL A 506 12.73 -0.23 -9.60
C VAL A 506 13.22 1.18 -9.23
N LEU A 507 12.53 2.22 -9.70
CA LEU A 507 12.87 3.63 -9.43
C LEU A 507 12.32 4.12 -8.09
N ARG A 508 11.54 3.29 -7.37
CA ARG A 508 10.86 3.67 -6.12
C ARG A 508 11.11 2.61 -5.05
N LEU A 509 11.06 3.02 -3.78
CA LEU A 509 11.20 2.11 -2.65
C LEU A 509 9.96 1.24 -2.44
N GLY A 510 10.20 0.00 -2.02
CA GLY A 510 9.18 -0.94 -1.60
C GLY A 510 8.60 -1.77 -2.76
N THR A 511 7.68 -2.65 -2.40
CA THR A 511 7.12 -3.65 -3.32
C THR A 511 5.84 -3.13 -3.98
N GLN A 512 4.66 -3.37 -3.43
CA GLN A 512 3.40 -2.90 -4.04
C GLN A 512 3.32 -1.38 -4.16
N SER A 513 3.99 -0.65 -3.26
CA SER A 513 4.11 0.81 -3.28
C SER A 513 4.93 1.34 -4.47
N SER A 514 5.85 0.56 -5.01
CA SER A 514 6.69 0.98 -6.15
C SER A 514 6.04 0.73 -7.50
N PHE A 515 5.03 -0.14 -7.57
CA PHE A 515 4.35 -0.49 -8.81
C PHE A 515 3.64 0.73 -9.41
N PRO A 516 3.96 1.13 -10.65
CA PRO A 516 3.31 2.26 -11.30
C PRO A 516 1.88 1.91 -11.67
N SER A 517 1.00 2.90 -11.57
CA SER A 517 -0.33 2.89 -12.18
C SER A 517 -0.25 3.15 -13.68
N ARG A 518 -1.30 2.78 -14.41
CA ARG A 518 -1.44 3.00 -15.86
C ARG A 518 -1.17 4.46 -16.25
N GLU A 519 -1.64 5.40 -15.44
CA GLU A 519 -1.53 6.84 -15.67
C GLU A 519 -0.09 7.36 -15.49
N GLU A 520 0.74 6.64 -14.75
CA GLU A 520 2.15 6.96 -14.52
C GLU A 520 3.07 6.39 -15.63
N LEU A 521 2.50 5.63 -16.56
CA LEU A 521 3.23 4.95 -17.62
C LEU A 521 3.04 5.64 -18.98
N PRO A 522 4.05 5.59 -19.88
CA PRO A 522 3.91 6.13 -21.22
C PRO A 522 2.74 5.51 -21.99
N ALA A 523 1.95 6.35 -22.66
CA ALA A 523 0.78 5.91 -23.43
C ALA A 523 1.12 4.87 -24.51
N SER A 524 2.34 4.90 -25.05
CA SER A 524 2.84 3.93 -26.03
C SER A 524 2.86 2.48 -25.53
N LEU A 525 2.86 2.26 -24.21
CA LEU A 525 2.76 0.94 -23.61
C LEU A 525 1.37 0.33 -23.74
N PHE A 526 0.34 1.13 -24.04
CA PHE A 526 -1.06 0.68 -24.10
C PHE A 526 -1.70 0.81 -25.49
N GLN A 527 -0.93 1.26 -26.49
CA GLN A 527 -1.36 1.37 -27.88
C GLN A 527 -1.21 0.05 -28.65
#